data_AF-A0A8T6RMB7-F1
#
_entry.id   AF-A0A8T6RMB7-F1
#
_cell.length_a   1.000
_cell.length_b   1.000
_cell.length_c   1.000
_cell.angle_alpha   90.00
_cell.angle_beta   90.00
_cell.angle_gamma   90.00
#
_symmetry.space_group_name_H-M   'P 1'
#
loop_
_entity.id
_entity.type
_entity.pdbx_description
1 polymer ?
#
loop_
_entity_poly.entity_id
_entity_poly.type
_entity_poly.pdbx_seq_one_letter_code
_entity_poly.pdbx_strand_id
1 'polypeptide(L)'
;MIKNKDTIRAILNELKWNKKYDERDFTLKYIHRGSPRGYKKINISEIKDILGAFFTLNEKEFNDQLINIPFHRILEIKNEKINKIIYEKVQ
;
A
#
# COMPACT_ATOMS: atom_id res chain seq x y z
N MET A 1 -8.54 0.43 -16.36
CA MET A 1 -7.46 -0.55 -16.19
C MET A 1 -6.18 0.23 -15.99
N ILE A 2 -5.61 0.16 -14.79
CA ILE A 2 -4.27 0.67 -14.48
C ILE A 2 -3.31 -0.04 -15.44
N LYS A 3 -2.55 0.73 -16.24
CA LYS A 3 -1.73 0.18 -17.32
C LYS A 3 -0.38 -0.24 -16.74
N ASN A 4 0.25 -1.25 -17.36
CA ASN A 4 1.54 -1.88 -16.96
C ASN A 4 2.77 -0.94 -16.80
N LYS A 5 2.60 0.38 -16.90
CA LYS A 5 3.66 1.39 -16.76
C LYS A 5 3.46 2.30 -15.53
N ASP A 6 2.41 2.08 -14.75
CA ASP A 6 2.11 2.90 -13.59
C ASP A 6 3.03 2.53 -12.43
N THR A 7 3.85 3.49 -12.00
CA THR A 7 4.70 3.32 -10.82
C THR A 7 3.84 3.00 -9.59
N ILE A 8 4.39 2.31 -8.58
CA ILE A 8 3.66 2.03 -7.34
C ILE A 8 3.07 3.31 -6.73
N ARG A 9 3.79 4.43 -6.87
CA ARG A 9 3.30 5.76 -6.49
C ARG A 9 2.01 6.14 -7.21
N ALA A 10 1.97 5.96 -8.53
CA ALA A 10 0.79 6.28 -9.35
C ALA A 10 -0.40 5.41 -8.95
N ILE A 11 -0.18 4.09 -8.76
CA ILE A 11 -1.21 3.16 -8.28
C ILE A 11 -1.77 3.64 -6.94
N LEU A 12 -0.92 3.93 -5.96
CA LEU A 12 -1.39 4.37 -4.64
C LEU A 12 -2.12 5.71 -4.71
N ASN A 13 -1.66 6.67 -5.51
CA ASN A 13 -2.36 7.94 -5.68
C ASN A 13 -3.75 7.77 -6.31
N GLU A 14 -3.88 6.91 -7.33
CA GLU A 14 -5.18 6.58 -7.90
C GLU A 14 -6.08 5.97 -6.81
N LEU A 15 -5.63 4.96 -6.09
CA LEU A 15 -6.47 4.23 -5.14
C LEU A 15 -6.82 5.05 -3.89
N LYS A 16 -5.95 5.97 -3.46
CA LYS A 16 -6.13 6.75 -2.23
C LYS A 16 -6.91 8.05 -2.43
N TRP A 17 -6.71 8.75 -3.55
CA TRP A 17 -7.22 10.12 -3.73
C TRP A 17 -8.29 10.25 -4.81
N ASN A 18 -8.44 9.26 -5.68
CA ASN A 18 -9.45 9.30 -6.73
C ASN A 18 -10.81 8.85 -6.20
N LYS A 19 -11.79 9.76 -6.19
CA LYS A 19 -13.17 9.52 -5.70
C LYS A 19 -13.91 8.36 -6.40
N LYS A 20 -13.40 7.86 -7.54
CA LYS A 20 -13.95 6.68 -8.23
C LYS A 20 -13.69 5.38 -7.47
N TYR A 21 -12.71 5.36 -6.58
CA TYR A 21 -12.34 4.22 -5.78
C TYR A 21 -12.64 4.51 -4.31
N ASP A 22 -13.08 3.49 -3.57
CA ASP A 22 -13.11 3.51 -2.11
C ASP A 22 -11.80 2.88 -1.64
N GLU A 23 -10.93 3.65 -0.99
CA GLU A 23 -9.63 3.16 -0.54
C GLU A 23 -9.76 1.97 0.44
N ARG A 24 -10.92 1.80 1.06
CA ARG A 24 -11.22 0.67 1.96
C ARG A 24 -11.40 -0.64 1.24
N ASP A 25 -11.66 -0.63 -0.07
CA ASP A 25 -11.77 -1.83 -0.89
C ASP A 25 -10.39 -2.44 -1.23
N PHE A 26 -9.29 -1.75 -0.89
CA PHE A 26 -7.94 -2.12 -1.30
C PHE A 26 -7.02 -2.37 -0.12
N THR A 27 -6.18 -3.39 -0.26
CA THR A 27 -5.14 -3.73 0.71
C THR A 27 -3.76 -3.68 0.07
N LEU A 28 -2.77 -3.34 0.89
CA LEU A 28 -1.37 -3.30 0.54
C LEU A 28 -0.60 -4.21 1.48
N LYS A 29 0.24 -5.08 0.91
CA LYS A 29 1.18 -5.94 1.63
C LYS A 29 2.61 -5.44 1.43
N TYR A 30 3.37 -5.28 2.51
CA TYR A 30 4.75 -4.82 2.45
C TYR A 30 5.67 -5.54 3.43
N ILE A 31 6.97 -5.58 3.14
CA ILE A 31 7.99 -6.17 4.01
C ILE A 31 8.10 -5.34 5.30
N HIS A 32 7.87 -5.97 6.45
CA HIS A 32 8.01 -5.37 7.77
C HIS A 32 8.93 -6.25 8.64
N ARG A 33 10.10 -5.71 8.99
CA ARG A 33 11.07 -6.42 9.82
C ARG A 33 10.54 -6.48 11.25
N GLY A 34 10.52 -7.67 11.85
CA GLY A 34 9.97 -7.90 13.20
C GLY A 34 8.51 -8.36 13.23
N SER A 35 7.82 -8.40 12.08
CA SER A 35 6.50 -9.06 12.01
C SER A 35 6.65 -10.59 11.97
N PRO A 36 5.79 -11.38 12.64
CA PRO A 36 5.88 -12.85 12.66
C PRO A 36 5.90 -13.51 11.28
N ARG A 37 5.31 -12.85 10.26
CA ARG A 37 5.25 -13.34 8.88
C ARG A 37 6.25 -12.66 7.94
N GLY A 38 7.08 -11.74 8.46
CA GLY A 38 8.01 -10.93 7.66
C GLY A 38 7.35 -9.84 6.80
N TYR A 39 6.02 -9.75 6.82
CA TYR A 39 5.25 -8.74 6.11
C TYR A 39 4.10 -8.21 6.96
N LYS A 40 3.63 -7.02 6.64
CA LYS A 40 2.39 -6.44 7.17
C LYS A 40 1.41 -6.18 6.04
N LYS A 41 0.12 -6.33 6.33
CA LYS A 41 -0.98 -6.04 5.42
C LYS A 41 -1.82 -4.94 6.04
N ILE A 42 -2.05 -3.87 5.29
CA ILE A 42 -2.84 -2.71 5.71
C ILE A 42 -3.91 -2.40 4.67
N ASN A 43 -4.91 -1.65 5.08
CA ASN A 43 -5.85 -1.02 4.17
C ASN A 43 -5.24 0.26 3.56
N ILE A 44 -5.55 0.60 2.31
CA ILE A 44 -5.04 1.86 1.71
C ILE A 44 -5.55 3.10 2.47
N SER A 45 -6.70 3.02 3.15
CA SER A 45 -7.18 4.08 4.06
C SER A 45 -6.21 4.42 5.19
N GLU A 46 -5.35 3.49 5.61
CA GLU A 46 -4.37 3.72 6.69
C GLU A 46 -3.16 4.55 6.24
N ILE A 47 -2.94 4.67 4.92
CA ILE A 47 -1.89 5.54 4.37
C ILE A 47 -2.24 7.00 4.69
N LYS A 48 -1.29 7.72 5.27
CA LYS A 48 -1.39 9.15 5.57
C LYS A 48 -1.00 9.99 4.35
N ASP A 49 0.22 9.81 3.83
CA ASP A 49 0.73 10.52 2.65
C ASP A 49 1.47 9.61 1.67
N ILE A 50 1.54 10.05 0.41
CA ILE A 50 2.25 9.37 -0.69
C ILE A 50 3.29 10.31 -1.28
N LEU A 51 4.56 10.05 -0.96
CA LEU A 51 5.70 10.90 -1.31
C LEU A 51 6.50 10.30 -2.47
N GLY A 52 7.66 10.90 -2.77
CA GLY A 52 8.54 10.56 -3.89
C GLY A 52 8.81 9.06 -4.07
N ALA A 53 9.26 8.43 -2.99
CA ALA A 53 9.76 7.05 -3.00
C ALA A 53 9.18 6.17 -1.87
N PHE A 54 8.26 6.72 -1.08
CA PHE A 54 7.69 6.09 0.09
C PHE A 54 6.29 6.63 0.38
N PHE A 55 5.53 5.88 1.18
CA PHE A 55 4.29 6.34 1.79
C PHE A 55 4.46 6.40 3.31
N THR A 56 3.57 7.12 3.99
CA THR A 56 3.59 7.27 5.44
C THR A 56 2.36 6.65 6.09
N LEU A 57 2.49 6.16 7.32
CA LEU A 57 1.39 5.62 8.12
C LEU A 57 1.70 5.79 9.62
N ASN A 58 0.66 5.80 10.46
CA ASN A 58 0.85 5.74 11.90
C ASN A 58 0.99 4.29 12.33
N GLU A 59 2.13 3.93 12.93
CA GLU A 59 2.39 2.57 13.35
C GLU A 59 1.92 2.36 14.78
N LYS A 60 0.84 1.60 14.91
CA LYS A 60 0.21 1.27 16.19
C LYS A 60 1.17 0.55 17.12
N GLU A 61 2.09 -0.27 16.58
CA GLU A 61 3.12 -0.97 17.36
C GLU A 61 4.18 -0.02 17.94
N PHE A 62 4.32 1.20 17.40
CA PHE A 62 5.26 2.23 17.87
C PHE A 62 4.53 3.46 18.41
N ASN A 63 3.48 3.25 19.22
CA ASN A 63 2.74 4.34 19.89
C ASN A 63 2.23 5.42 18.90
N ASP A 64 1.63 4.96 17.79
CA ASP A 64 1.09 5.79 16.70
C ASP A 64 2.11 6.73 16.04
N GLN A 65 3.41 6.43 16.15
CA GLN A 65 4.45 7.18 15.45
C GLN A 65 4.27 7.13 13.93
N LEU A 66 4.49 8.27 13.27
CA LEU A 66 4.51 8.36 11.83
C LEU A 66 5.77 7.69 11.29
N ILE A 67 5.61 6.66 10.45
CA ILE A 67 6.73 5.94 9.83
C ILE A 67 6.68 6.04 8.30
N ASN A 68 7.86 5.97 7.68
CA ASN A 68 8.03 6.00 6.23
C ASN A 68 8.29 4.60 5.68
N ILE A 69 7.46 4.13 4.75
CA ILE A 69 7.60 2.82 4.10
C ILE A 69 8.00 3.00 2.62
N PRO A 70 9.23 2.62 2.24
CA PRO A 70 9.67 2.69 0.85
C PRO A 70 8.86 1.80 -0.10
N PHE A 71 8.61 2.27 -1.31
CA PHE A 71 7.81 1.53 -2.30
C PHE A 71 8.44 0.18 -2.69
N HIS A 72 9.77 0.06 -2.67
CA HIS A 72 10.46 -1.20 -2.99
C HIS A 72 10.13 -2.34 -2.01
N ARG A 73 9.56 -2.01 -0.84
CA ARG A 73 9.09 -2.98 0.16
C ARG A 73 7.69 -3.51 -0.14
N ILE A 74 6.94 -2.88 -1.04
CA ILE A 74 5.58 -3.32 -1.39
C ILE A 74 5.67 -4.61 -2.20
N LEU A 75 4.92 -5.61 -1.74
CA LEU A 75 4.86 -6.95 -2.32
C LEU A 75 3.59 -7.12 -3.16
N GLU A 76 2.47 -6.58 -2.71
CA GLU A 76 1.16 -6.82 -3.31
C GLU A 76 0.23 -5.63 -3.05
N ILE A 77 -0.58 -5.26 -4.04
CA ILE A 77 -1.75 -4.40 -3.89
C ILE A 77 -2.93 -5.15 -4.47
N LYS A 78 -3.99 -5.31 -3.69
CA LYS A 78 -5.15 -6.13 -4.04
C LYS A 78 -6.46 -5.37 -3.82
N ASN A 79 -7.37 -5.47 -4.77
CA ASN A 79 -8.77 -5.12 -4.55
C ASN A 79 -9.47 -6.33 -3.92
N GLU A 80 -9.90 -6.19 -2.67
CA GLU A 80 -10.57 -7.27 -1.94
C GLU A 80 -12.00 -7.48 -2.41
N LYS A 81 -12.69 -6.40 -2.82
CA LYS A 81 -14.09 -6.44 -3.27
C LYS A 81 -14.30 -7.33 -4.48
N ILE A 82 -13.39 -7.30 -5.46
CA ILE A 82 -13.43 -8.15 -6.66
C ILE A 82 -12.36 -9.24 -6.64
N ASN A 83 -11.69 -9.45 -5.50
CA ASN A 83 -10.62 -10.42 -5.31
C ASN A 83 -9.53 -10.38 -6.42
N LYS A 84 -9.14 -9.18 -6.84
CA LYS A 84 -8.21 -8.96 -7.96
C LYS A 84 -6.90 -8.34 -7.49
N ILE A 85 -5.78 -8.96 -7.87
CA ILE A 85 -4.45 -8.38 -7.69
C ILE A 85 -4.24 -7.26 -8.72
N ILE A 86 -3.82 -6.09 -8.25
CA ILE A 86 -3.53 -4.89 -9.06
C ILE A 86 -2.04 -4.79 -9.34
N TYR A 87 -1.24 -5.11 -8.32
CA TYR A 87 0.20 -5.13 -8.38
C TYR A 87 0.71 -6.30 -7.56
N GLU A 88 1.70 -7.00 -8.10
CA GLU A 88 2.47 -8.01 -7.39
C GLU A 88 3.93 -7.86 -7.79
N LYS A 89 4.82 -7.90 -6.81
CA LYS A 89 6.25 -7.87 -7.05
C LYS A 89 6.68 -9.24 -7.57
N VAL A 90 6.94 -9.33 -8.88
CA VAL A 90 7.55 -10.50 -9.50
C VAL A 90 8.97 -10.64 -8.96
N GLN A 91 9.31 -11.83 -8.44
CA GLN A 91 10.67 -12.18 -8.02
C GLN A 91 11.58 -12.43 -9.21
#